data_AF-A0A7Y4ZQ05-F1
#
_entry.id   AF-A0A7Y4ZQ05-F1
#
_cell.length_a   1.000
_cell.length_b   1.000
_cell.length_c   1.000
_cell.angle_alpha   90.00
_cell.angle_beta   90.00
_cell.angle_gamma   90.00
#
_symmetry.space_group_name_H-M   'P 1'
#
loop_
_entity.id
_entity.type
_entity.pdbx_description
1 polymer ?
#
loop_
_entity_poly.entity_id
_entity_poly.type
_entity_poly.pdbx_seq_one_letter_code
_entity_poly.pdbx_strand_id
1 'polypeptide(L)' 'MKSTCHVGTLADLREDEGIQCDACGVPVDAEDDAGGKGVYLWSRGDARRYEEVPLCSACGTAIGVTALTRWEIEEEEG' A
#
# COMPACT_ATOMS: atom_id res chain seq x y z
N MET A 1 25.68 -6.25 30.99
CA MET A 1 24.24 -6.18 30.71
C MET A 1 23.99 -6.52 29.25
N LYS A 2 23.36 -7.66 28.94
CA LYS A 2 22.88 -7.94 27.57
C LYS A 2 21.38 -7.64 27.59
N SER A 3 20.99 -6.54 26.97
CA SER A 3 19.57 -6.19 26.80
C SER A 3 19.02 -7.07 25.68
N THR A 4 18.28 -8.10 26.05
CA THR A 4 17.60 -8.97 25.09
C THR A 4 16.32 -8.27 24.66
N CYS A 5 16.29 -7.76 23.43
CA CYS A 5 15.04 -7.30 22.81
C CYS A 5 14.15 -8.52 22.59
N HIS A 6 13.09 -8.67 23.37
CA HIS A 6 12.03 -9.62 23.07
C HIS A 6 11.30 -9.10 21.83
N VAL A 7 11.57 -9.73 20.68
CA VAL A 7 10.65 -9.66 19.54
C VAL A 7 9.47 -10.56 19.91
N GLY A 8 8.54 -10.00 20.68
CA GLY A 8 7.20 -10.58 20.76
C GLY A 8 6.63 -10.58 19.35
N THR A 9 6.14 -11.72 18.89
CA THR A 9 5.51 -11.83 17.58
C THR A 9 4.28 -10.93 17.58
N LEU A 10 4.33 -9.81 16.86
CA LEU A 10 3.19 -8.90 16.59
C LEU A 10 2.00 -9.60 15.88
N ALA A 11 2.08 -10.91 15.67
CA ALA A 11 1.08 -11.71 14.99
C ALA A 11 -0.13 -12.09 15.89
N ASP A 12 -0.04 -11.91 17.21
CA ASP A 12 -1.02 -12.46 18.17
C ASP A 12 -2.11 -11.45 18.63
N LEU A 13 -2.18 -10.23 18.07
CA LEU A 13 -3.16 -9.19 18.48
C LEU A 13 -4.04 -8.64 17.36
N ARG A 14 -4.03 -9.21 16.16
CA ARG A 14 -4.80 -8.69 15.00
C ARG A 14 -5.84 -9.71 14.51
N GLU A 15 -6.71 -10.16 15.39
CA GLU A 15 -7.88 -10.93 14.98
C GLU A 15 -9.07 -9.98 14.84
N ASP A 16 -9.47 -9.73 13.59
CA ASP A 16 -10.68 -9.03 13.13
C ASP A 16 -10.72 -7.48 13.14
N GLU A 17 -9.58 -6.80 13.02
CA GLU A 17 -9.59 -5.44 12.45
C GLU A 17 -9.70 -5.58 10.94
N GLY A 18 -10.92 -5.42 10.40
CA GLY A 18 -11.21 -5.53 8.96
C GLY A 18 -10.21 -4.76 8.08
N ILE A 19 -10.08 -5.18 6.82
CA ILE A 19 -9.12 -4.59 5.86
C ILE A 19 -9.41 -3.09 5.74
N GLN A 20 -8.40 -2.24 5.94
CA GLN A 20 -8.53 -0.78 5.80
C GLN A 20 -7.76 -0.28 4.59
N CYS A 21 -8.31 0.70 3.87
CA CYS A 21 -7.61 1.39 2.79
C CYS A 21 -6.35 2.04 3.35
N ASP A 22 -5.20 1.71 2.79
CA ASP A 22 -3.91 2.23 3.26
C ASP A 22 -3.77 3.74 3.03
N ALA A 23 -4.48 4.30 2.04
CA ALA A 23 -4.43 5.72 1.72
C ALA A 23 -5.34 6.60 2.59
N CYS A 24 -6.51 6.11 3.01
CA CYS A 24 -7.51 6.93 3.71
C CYS A 24 -8.05 6.32 5.02
N GLY A 25 -7.68 5.09 5.35
CA GLY A 25 -8.07 4.40 6.59
C GLY A 25 -9.51 3.85 6.62
N VAL A 26 -10.30 4.09 5.58
CA VAL A 26 -11.69 3.60 5.50
C VAL A 26 -11.70 2.07 5.33
N PRO A 27 -12.61 1.33 5.99
CA PRO A 27 -12.77 -0.10 5.77
C PRO A 27 -13.01 -0.42 4.29
N VAL A 28 -12.36 -1.48 3.80
CA VAL A 28 -12.47 -1.98 2.44
C VAL A 28 -13.01 -3.39 2.50
N ASP A 29 -14.16 -3.60 1.88
CA ASP A 29 -14.58 -4.94 1.54
C ASP A 29 -13.73 -5.46 0.38
N ALA A 30 -13.07 -6.60 0.57
CA ALA A 30 -12.15 -7.16 -0.42
C ALA A 30 -12.88 -7.66 -1.68
N GLU A 31 -14.18 -7.94 -1.60
CA GLU A 31 -15.01 -8.44 -2.70
C GLU A 31 -15.71 -7.30 -3.44
N ASP A 32 -16.19 -6.26 -2.73
CA ASP A 32 -17.06 -5.22 -3.31
C ASP A 32 -16.41 -3.83 -3.51
N ASP A 33 -15.43 -3.44 -2.67
CA ASP A 33 -14.87 -2.07 -2.63
C ASP A 33 -13.42 -1.97 -3.09
N ALA A 34 -12.86 -3.05 -3.64
CA ALA A 34 -11.45 -3.13 -4.03
C ALA A 34 -11.14 -2.21 -5.24
N GLY A 35 -10.43 -1.11 -4.99
CA GLY A 35 -9.95 -0.18 -6.02
C GLY A 35 -8.61 -0.55 -6.66
N GLY A 36 -8.24 -1.83 -6.58
CA GLY A 36 -6.87 -2.28 -6.82
C GLY A 36 -6.00 -2.24 -5.55
N LYS A 37 -4.68 -2.35 -5.74
CA LYS A 37 -3.69 -2.38 -4.65
C LYS A 37 -2.68 -1.26 -4.82
N GLY A 38 -2.31 -0.62 -3.71
CA GLY A 38 -1.11 0.20 -3.62
C GLY A 38 0.12 -0.69 -3.41
N VAL A 39 1.31 -0.12 -3.55
CA VAL A 39 2.58 -0.85 -3.35
C VAL A 39 3.56 0.01 -2.58
N TYR A 40 4.08 -0.54 -1.48
CA TYR A 40 5.32 -0.07 -0.89
C TYR A 40 6.50 -0.74 -1.59
N LEU A 41 7.47 0.08 -2.01
CA LEU A 41 8.70 -0.35 -2.68
C LEU A 41 9.91 0.04 -1.83
N TRP A 42 10.79 -0.92 -1.56
CA TRP A 42 12.11 -0.66 -1.01
C TRP A 42 13.19 -1.19 -1.95
N SER A 43 14.24 -0.39 -2.14
CA SER A 43 15.41 -0.78 -2.91
C SER A 43 16.69 -0.65 -2.08
N ARG A 44 17.61 -1.62 -2.24
CA ARG A 44 18.95 -1.57 -1.65
C ARG A 44 19.95 -2.22 -2.61
N GLY A 45 20.77 -1.40 -3.27
CA GLY A 45 21.57 -1.85 -4.40
C GLY A 45 20.65 -2.42 -5.48
N ASP A 46 20.93 -3.64 -5.94
CA ASP A 46 20.13 -4.34 -6.94
C ASP A 46 18.89 -5.04 -6.35
N ALA A 47 18.77 -5.13 -5.02
CA ALA A 47 17.64 -5.77 -4.39
C ALA A 47 16.41 -4.84 -4.39
N ARG A 48 15.26 -5.36 -4.82
CA ARG A 48 13.95 -4.70 -4.75
C ARG A 48 12.97 -5.56 -3.96
N ARG A 49 12.24 -4.96 -3.02
CA ARG A 49 11.12 -5.58 -2.31
C ARG A 49 9.86 -4.76 -2.53
N TYR A 50 8.77 -5.51 -2.70
CA TYR A 50 7.44 -4.99 -2.96
C TYR A 50 6.50 -5.55 -1.90
N GLU A 51 5.64 -4.71 -1.34
CA GLU A 51 4.55 -5.12 -0.45
C GLU A 51 3.27 -4.44 -0.93
N GLU A 52 2.27 -5.26 -1.26
CA GLU A 52 0.97 -4.78 -1.71
C GLU A 52 0.10 -4.37 -0.51
N VAL A 53 -0.64 -3.28 -0.67
CA VAL A 53 -1.56 -2.77 0.33
C VAL A 53 -2.95 -2.51 -0.27
N PRO A 54 -4.03 -2.76 0.49
CA PRO A 54 -5.40 -2.55 0.02
C PRO A 54 -5.71 -1.07 -0.21
N LEU A 55 -6.44 -0.76 -1.29
CA LEU A 55 -7.02 0.56 -1.55
C LEU A 55 -8.53 0.43 -1.80
N CYS A 56 -9.30 1.42 -1.36
CA CYS A 56 -10.70 1.53 -1.77
C CYS A 56 -10.81 2.02 -3.23
N SER A 57 -11.94 1.74 -3.87
CA SER A 57 -12.27 2.16 -5.24
C SER A 57 -11.95 3.63 -5.54
N ALA A 58 -12.29 4.54 -4.62
CA ALA A 58 -12.04 5.97 -4.77
C ALA A 58 -10.52 6.29 -4.78
N CYS A 59 -9.77 5.79 -3.80
CA CYS A 59 -8.33 6.07 -3.69
C CYS A 59 -7.53 5.42 -4.82
N GLY A 60 -7.84 4.16 -5.16
CA GLY A 60 -7.18 3.46 -6.26
C GLY A 60 -7.38 4.15 -7.61
N THR A 61 -8.62 4.59 -7.89
CA THR A 61 -8.92 5.35 -9.11
C THR A 61 -8.20 6.70 -9.12
N ALA A 62 -8.27 7.48 -8.04
CA ALA A 62 -7.64 8.80 -7.96
C ALA A 62 -6.12 8.73 -8.15
N ILE A 63 -5.46 7.76 -7.52
CA ILE A 63 -4.03 7.51 -7.68
C ILE A 63 -3.71 7.09 -9.12
N GLY A 64 -4.46 6.14 -9.69
CA GLY A 64 -4.26 5.65 -11.06
C GLY A 64 -4.41 6.76 -12.10
N VAL A 65 -5.46 7.57 -12.02
CA VAL A 65 -5.68 8.71 -12.93
C VAL A 65 -4.57 9.75 -12.79
N THR A 66 -4.18 10.10 -11.56
CA THR A 66 -3.08 11.07 -11.33
C THR A 66 -1.76 10.59 -11.93
N ALA A 67 -1.45 9.30 -11.80
CA ALA A 67 -0.24 8.71 -12.36
C ALA A 67 -0.24 8.77 -13.90
N LEU A 68 -1.37 8.40 -14.52
CA LEU A 68 -1.53 8.47 -15.98
C LEU A 68 -1.41 9.90 -16.50
N THR A 69 -2.13 10.85 -15.89
CA THR A 69 -2.07 12.25 -16.29
C THR A 69 -0.66 12.83 -16.15
N ARG A 70 0.10 12.43 -15.12
CA ARG A 70 1.48 12.87 -14.96
C ARG A 70 2.38 12.34 -16.08
N TRP A 71 2.22 11.08 -16.48
CA TRP A 71 2.97 10.52 -17.59
C TRP A 71 2.62 11.19 -18.93
N GLU A 72 1.34 11.52 -19.15
CA GLU A 72 0.92 12.27 -20.33
C GLU A 72 1.56 13.68 -20.40
N ILE A 73 1.86 14.30 -19.25
CA ILE A 73 2.56 15.60 -19.18
C ILE A 73 4.06 15.47 -19.50
N GLU A 74 4.69 14.33 -19.21
CA GLU A 74 6.13 14.11 -19.46
C GLU A 74 6.45 13.74 -20.92
N GLU A 75 5.45 13.50 -21.78
CA GLU A 75 5.62 13.22 -23.22
C GLU A 75 5.51 14.46 -24.15
N GLU A 76 5.13 15.66 -23.65
CA GLU A 76 5.02 16.90 -24.46
C GLU A 76 6.33 17.73 -24.51
N GLU A 77 7.37 17.37 -23.73
CA GLU A 77 8.70 18.04 -23.75
C GLU A 77 9.78 17.19 -24.46
N GLY A 78 9.44 16.60 -25.61
CA GLY A 78 10.34 15.84 -26.50
C GLY A 78 10.55 16.48 -27.86
#